data_AF-A0A1G8BQH5-F1
#
_entry.id   AF-A0A1G8BQH5-F1
#
_cell.length_a   1.000
_cell.length_b   1.000
_cell.length_c   1.000
_cell.angle_alpha   90.00
_cell.angle_beta   90.00
_cell.angle_gamma   90.00
#
_symmetry.space_group_name_H-M   'P 1'
#
loop_
_entity.id
_entity.type
_entity.pdbx_description
1 polymer ?
#
loop_
_entity_poly.entity_id
_entity_poly.type
_entity_poly.pdbx_seq_one_letter_code
_entity_poly.pdbx_strand_id
1 'polypeptide(L)'
;MVIITNDVEASRENAREKATGRFGAQGHSAPEITLGASIDLSSWAPLAVDTKLADIYNQRATAAQPLKYAEYDLERKQGDLERAQADAEKNGGEHWEGQLDYYDGLVADAEEKVGKIWEQVDALTLEARPYEAEFRRRPWTRAYLVDNTNGHVHSSMHCSTCNRDGSRTSFAWMVDYSGMDEDQIVRDAGERACTTCYPSAPVSILNQPTKMFTPDEKRKQEERAEREKAKAEREAKKIANALTPDGSELVVYPEPPESGRRQWGESFKTERAAVIWATDQLMYAKWYGDREQDPARTKAKQDAIRVVAEAIATKHSRPVEFVLEELEIKAQVKNKDLTKKAADQALAAAAAKHGVAR
;
A
#
# COMPACT_ATOMS: atom_id res chain seq x y z
N MET A 1 0.88 35.41 -2.58
CA MET A 1 -0.30 34.65 -3.05
C MET A 1 0.12 33.93 -4.32
N VAL A 2 0.61 32.69 -4.20
CA VAL A 2 1.09 31.89 -5.32
C VAL A 2 -0.06 31.01 -5.77
N ILE A 3 -0.53 31.23 -7.00
CA ILE A 3 -1.60 30.43 -7.60
C ILE A 3 -0.91 29.26 -8.31
N ILE A 4 -1.11 28.05 -7.79
CA ILE A 4 -0.72 26.80 -8.45
C ILE A 4 -1.92 26.35 -9.27
N THR A 5 -1.87 26.52 -10.59
CA THR A 5 -2.84 25.92 -11.51
C THR A 5 -2.34 24.54 -11.92
N ASN A 6 -3.03 23.49 -11.49
CA ASN A 6 -2.82 22.15 -12.00
C ASN A 6 -3.44 22.04 -13.39
N ASP A 7 -2.59 22.06 -14.42
CA ASP A 7 -2.99 21.84 -15.80
C ASP A 7 -3.26 20.34 -16.04
N VAL A 8 -4.55 20.00 -16.05
CA VAL A 8 -5.06 18.63 -16.23
C VAL A 8 -4.89 18.15 -17.67
N GLU A 9 -4.72 19.05 -18.64
CA GLU A 9 -4.48 18.68 -20.04
C GLU A 9 -3.04 18.21 -20.25
N ALA A 10 -2.06 18.90 -19.66
CA ALA A 10 -0.65 18.48 -19.69
C ALA A 10 -0.44 17.08 -19.08
N SER A 11 -1.20 16.74 -18.03
CA SER A 11 -1.16 15.40 -17.42
C SER A 11 -1.79 14.31 -18.29
N ARG A 12 -2.82 14.65 -19.08
CA ARG A 12 -3.48 13.71 -20.00
C ARG A 12 -2.65 13.44 -21.26
N GLU A 13 -1.91 14.44 -21.73
CA GLU A 13 -1.03 14.30 -22.89
C GLU A 13 0.20 13.41 -22.56
N ASN A 14 0.81 13.62 -21.41
CA ASN A 14 1.88 12.76 -20.87
C ASN A 14 1.44 11.29 -20.67
N ALA A 15 0.17 11.06 -20.33
CA ALA A 15 -0.38 9.71 -20.20
C ALA A 15 -0.61 9.02 -21.56
N ARG A 16 -0.90 9.79 -22.61
CA ARG A 16 -1.08 9.26 -23.97
C ARG A 16 0.24 8.87 -24.63
N GLU A 17 1.32 9.60 -24.37
CA GLU A 17 2.66 9.23 -24.88
C GLU A 17 3.19 7.93 -24.28
N LYS A 18 2.84 7.62 -23.02
CA LYS A 18 3.24 6.36 -22.37
C LYS A 18 2.50 5.13 -22.89
N ALA A 19 1.35 5.28 -23.55
CA ALA A 19 0.51 4.17 -23.99
C ALA A 19 0.95 3.54 -25.32
N THR A 20 1.83 4.18 -26.10
CA THR A 20 2.20 3.73 -27.46
C THR A 20 3.45 2.85 -27.52
N GLY A 21 3.93 2.30 -26.40
CA GLY A 21 4.97 1.26 -26.41
C GLY A 21 6.32 1.68 -26.98
N ARG A 22 6.57 2.99 -27.14
CA ARG A 22 7.92 3.51 -27.34
C ARG A 22 8.61 3.46 -25.99
N PHE A 23 9.66 2.65 -25.87
CA PHE A 23 10.66 2.78 -24.83
C PHE A 23 11.24 4.20 -24.92
N GLY A 24 10.61 5.15 -24.24
CA GLY A 24 11.15 6.47 -24.07
C GLY A 24 12.45 6.30 -23.31
N ALA A 25 13.58 6.53 -23.99
CA ALA A 25 14.80 6.85 -23.30
C ALA A 25 14.46 8.07 -22.42
N GLN A 26 14.30 7.84 -21.12
CA GLN A 26 14.30 8.94 -20.18
C GLN A 26 15.66 9.58 -20.35
N GLY A 27 15.70 10.69 -21.06
CA GLY A 27 16.85 11.58 -21.07
C GLY A 27 16.99 12.08 -19.64
N HIS A 28 17.74 11.34 -18.82
CA HIS A 28 18.30 11.89 -17.61
C HIS A 28 19.19 13.02 -18.09
N SER A 29 18.70 14.25 -17.98
CA SER A 29 19.53 15.44 -18.14
C SER A 29 20.74 15.24 -17.23
N ALA A 30 21.94 15.21 -17.84
CA ALA A 30 23.17 15.17 -17.09
C ALA A 30 23.12 16.34 -16.07
N PRO A 31 23.38 16.08 -14.77
CA PRO A 31 23.39 17.16 -13.79
C PRO A 31 24.41 18.21 -14.24
N GLU A 32 23.93 19.44 -14.44
CA GLU A 32 24.79 20.57 -14.78
C GLU A 32 25.59 20.95 -13.53
N ILE A 33 26.82 20.43 -13.43
CA ILE A 33 27.69 20.65 -12.28
C ILE A 33 28.41 21.99 -12.48
N THR A 34 27.92 23.04 -11.84
CA THR A 34 28.60 24.34 -11.81
C THR A 34 29.74 24.32 -10.77
N LEU A 35 30.93 23.89 -11.19
CA LEU A 35 32.16 24.08 -10.41
C LEU A 35 32.57 25.56 -10.47
N GLY A 36 32.32 26.37 -9.43
CA GLY A 36 32.91 27.71 -9.45
C GLY A 36 32.54 28.74 -8.37
N ALA A 37 31.48 28.57 -7.59
CA ALA A 37 31.17 29.53 -6.52
C ALA A 37 31.48 28.91 -5.15
N SER A 38 32.33 29.56 -4.36
CA SER A 38 32.46 29.22 -2.94
C SER A 38 31.12 29.50 -2.26
N ILE A 39 30.36 28.45 -1.95
CA ILE A 39 29.11 28.58 -1.21
C ILE A 39 29.46 28.95 0.23
N ASP A 40 28.97 30.09 0.71
CA ASP A 40 29.08 30.44 2.13
C ASP A 40 28.02 29.66 2.93
N LEU A 41 28.46 28.57 3.55
CA LEU A 41 27.63 27.70 4.40
C LEU A 41 27.59 28.15 5.87
N SER A 42 28.34 29.20 6.25
CA SER A 42 28.52 29.57 7.65
C SER A 42 27.23 30.06 8.33
N SER A 43 26.26 30.52 7.53
CA SER A 43 24.94 30.97 7.97
C SER A 43 23.86 29.89 7.88
N TRP A 44 24.17 28.73 7.30
CA TRP A 44 23.19 27.66 7.13
C TRP A 44 22.93 26.97 8.46
N ALA A 45 21.66 26.66 8.71
CA ALA A 45 21.29 25.80 9.83
C ALA A 45 21.82 24.37 9.59
N PRO A 46 22.21 23.64 10.65
CA PRO A 46 22.62 22.23 10.57
C PRO A 46 21.69 21.35 9.72
N LEU A 47 20.37 21.49 9.93
CA LEU A 47 19.34 20.80 9.14
C LEU A 47 19.47 21.09 7.64
N ALA A 48 19.69 22.35 7.24
CA ALA A 48 19.79 22.70 5.83
C ALA A 48 21.04 22.10 5.17
N VAL A 49 22.18 22.10 5.90
CA VAL A 49 23.43 21.49 5.44
C VAL A 49 23.25 19.98 5.26
N ASP A 50 22.69 19.31 6.26
CA ASP A 50 22.54 17.85 6.27
C ASP A 50 21.46 17.36 5.30
N THR A 51 20.37 18.11 5.10
CA THR A 51 19.38 17.80 4.06
C THR A 51 20.02 17.82 2.67
N LYS A 52 20.77 18.89 2.33
CA LYS A 52 21.43 18.97 1.03
C LYS A 52 22.52 17.90 0.87
N LEU A 53 23.26 17.59 1.93
CA LEU A 53 24.26 16.53 1.93
C LEU A 53 23.63 15.12 1.79
N ALA A 54 22.50 14.87 2.45
CA ALA A 54 21.74 13.63 2.28
C ALA A 54 21.22 13.47 0.85
N ASP A 55 20.75 14.55 0.22
CA ASP A 55 20.35 14.52 -1.20
C ASP A 55 21.51 14.14 -2.11
N ILE A 56 22.69 14.73 -1.91
CA ILE A 56 23.90 14.39 -2.69
C ILE A 56 24.28 12.92 -2.47
N TYR A 57 24.20 12.42 -1.23
CA TYR A 57 24.48 11.01 -0.93
C TYR A 57 23.48 10.05 -1.54
N ASN A 58 22.20 10.40 -1.56
CA ASN A 58 21.17 9.61 -2.25
C ASN A 58 21.45 9.57 -3.76
N GLN A 59 21.75 10.73 -4.39
CA GLN A 59 22.11 10.80 -5.80
C GLN A 59 23.36 9.97 -6.10
N ARG A 60 24.38 10.05 -5.25
CA ARG A 60 25.62 9.27 -5.40
C ARG A 60 25.36 7.77 -5.28
N ALA A 61 24.53 7.35 -4.32
CA ALA A 61 24.15 5.95 -4.17
C ALA A 61 23.39 5.44 -5.40
N THR A 62 22.47 6.23 -5.95
CA THR A 62 21.75 5.90 -7.19
C THR A 62 22.69 5.83 -8.38
N ALA A 63 23.61 6.80 -8.54
CA ALA A 63 24.60 6.81 -9.62
C ALA A 63 25.57 5.61 -9.54
N ALA A 64 25.94 5.19 -8.33
CA ALA A 64 26.82 4.04 -8.11
C ALA A 64 26.11 2.67 -8.24
N GLN A 65 24.77 2.62 -8.20
CA GLN A 65 24.03 1.36 -8.28
C GLN A 65 24.36 0.48 -9.51
N PRO A 66 24.46 1.01 -10.74
CA PRO A 66 24.84 0.20 -11.91
C PRO A 66 26.32 -0.22 -11.94
N LEU A 67 27.19 0.37 -11.11
CA LEU A 67 28.64 0.20 -11.19
C LEU A 67 29.07 -1.25 -11.06
N LYS A 68 28.57 -1.96 -10.04
CA LYS A 68 28.89 -3.38 -9.80
C LYS A 68 28.63 -4.25 -11.03
N TYR A 69 27.52 -4.01 -11.73
CA TYR A 69 27.16 -4.77 -12.92
C TYR A 69 27.98 -4.36 -14.14
N ALA A 70 28.34 -3.08 -14.25
CA ALA A 70 29.21 -2.58 -15.32
C ALA A 70 30.64 -3.11 -15.17
N GLU A 71 31.19 -3.12 -13.95
CA GLU A 71 32.51 -3.69 -13.64
C GLU A 71 32.55 -5.20 -13.93
N TYR A 72 31.50 -5.93 -13.54
CA TYR A 72 31.39 -7.36 -13.87
C TYR A 72 31.31 -7.62 -15.39
N ASP A 73 30.56 -6.80 -16.15
CA ASP A 73 30.50 -6.95 -17.61
C ASP A 73 31.85 -6.62 -18.26
N LEU A 74 32.56 -5.61 -17.76
CA LEU A 74 33.91 -5.27 -18.20
C LEU A 74 34.87 -6.45 -17.97
N GLU A 75 34.93 -6.99 -16.74
CA GLU A 75 35.77 -8.14 -16.40
C GLU A 75 35.45 -9.35 -17.29
N ARG A 76 34.17 -9.63 -17.51
CA ARG A 76 33.72 -10.73 -18.38
C ARG A 76 34.23 -10.55 -19.82
N LYS A 77 34.10 -9.34 -20.38
CA LYS A 77 34.52 -9.02 -21.75
C LYS A 77 36.04 -9.02 -21.91
N GLN A 78 36.77 -8.55 -20.90
CA GLN A 78 38.24 -8.68 -20.85
C GLN A 78 38.64 -10.15 -20.91
N GLY A 79 37.98 -11.02 -20.15
CA GLY A 79 38.21 -12.47 -20.22
C GLY A 79 37.82 -13.09 -21.58
N ASP A 80 36.79 -12.58 -22.26
CA ASP A 80 36.45 -13.00 -23.63
C ASP A 80 37.56 -12.62 -24.63
N LEU A 81 38.07 -11.38 -24.53
CA LEU A 81 39.17 -10.89 -25.36
C LEU A 81 40.45 -11.72 -25.14
N GLU A 82 40.83 -11.98 -23.89
CA GLU A 82 42.00 -12.81 -23.56
C GLU A 82 41.90 -14.23 -24.15
N ARG A 83 40.70 -14.85 -24.09
CA ARG A 83 40.47 -16.16 -24.71
C ARG A 83 40.62 -16.11 -26.22
N ALA A 84 40.05 -15.07 -26.86
CA ALA A 84 40.16 -14.89 -28.31
C ALA A 84 41.62 -14.67 -28.73
N GLN A 85 42.40 -13.92 -27.95
CA GLN A 85 43.84 -13.72 -28.18
C GLN A 85 44.61 -15.05 -28.09
N ALA A 86 44.34 -15.86 -27.06
CA ALA A 86 44.97 -17.18 -26.91
C ALA A 86 44.62 -18.14 -28.06
N ASP A 87 43.37 -18.14 -28.52
CA ASP A 87 42.95 -18.94 -29.67
C ASP A 87 43.57 -18.45 -30.98
N ALA A 88 43.71 -17.14 -31.17
CA ALA A 88 44.37 -16.55 -32.32
C ALA A 88 45.85 -16.95 -32.41
N GLU A 89 46.56 -16.88 -31.28
CA GLU A 89 47.96 -17.30 -31.15
C GLU A 89 48.13 -18.79 -31.50
N LYS A 90 47.24 -19.64 -31.00
CA LYS A 90 47.28 -21.09 -31.23
C LYS A 90 47.03 -21.49 -32.69
N ASN A 91 46.18 -20.74 -33.42
CA ASN A 91 45.70 -21.12 -34.74
C ASN A 91 46.32 -20.33 -35.90
N GLY A 92 47.39 -19.56 -35.66
CA GLY A 92 48.15 -18.88 -36.72
C GLY A 92 47.57 -17.53 -37.18
N GLY A 93 46.73 -16.88 -36.38
CA GLY A 93 46.43 -15.44 -36.44
C GLY A 93 45.63 -14.88 -37.63
N GLU A 94 45.86 -15.33 -38.87
CA GLU A 94 45.37 -14.65 -40.09
C GLU A 94 43.83 -14.56 -40.22
N HIS A 95 43.07 -15.45 -39.59
CA HIS A 95 41.59 -15.38 -39.62
C HIS A 95 41.00 -14.62 -38.40
N TRP A 96 41.78 -14.33 -37.37
CA TRP A 96 41.25 -13.87 -36.08
C TRP A 96 41.22 -12.35 -35.90
N GLU A 97 41.86 -11.57 -36.79
CA GLU A 97 41.97 -10.12 -36.68
C GLU A 97 40.61 -9.42 -36.49
N GLY A 98 39.62 -9.70 -37.36
CA GLY A 98 38.28 -9.11 -37.21
C GLY A 98 37.50 -9.57 -35.97
N GLN A 99 37.85 -10.72 -35.39
CA GLN A 99 37.25 -11.18 -34.14
C GLN A 99 37.90 -10.52 -32.93
N LEU A 100 39.22 -10.27 -32.96
CA LEU A 100 39.93 -9.52 -31.94
C LEU A 100 39.46 -8.06 -31.90
N ASP A 101 39.33 -7.41 -33.06
CA ASP A 101 38.80 -6.04 -33.17
C ASP A 101 37.38 -5.93 -32.58
N TYR A 102 36.55 -6.96 -32.80
CA TYR A 102 35.21 -7.02 -32.23
C TYR A 102 35.23 -7.07 -30.70
N TYR A 103 36.05 -7.95 -30.10
CA TYR A 103 36.15 -8.05 -28.64
C TYR A 103 36.80 -6.82 -28.02
N ASP A 104 37.80 -6.24 -28.67
CA ASP A 104 38.44 -4.99 -28.25
C ASP A 104 37.41 -3.85 -28.20
N GLY A 105 36.58 -3.72 -29.23
CA GLY A 105 35.46 -2.78 -29.24
C GLY A 105 34.46 -3.00 -28.11
N LEU A 106 34.12 -4.26 -27.78
CA LEU A 106 33.24 -4.56 -26.65
C LEU A 106 33.84 -4.16 -25.30
N VAL A 107 35.14 -4.36 -25.12
CA VAL A 107 35.89 -3.94 -23.92
C VAL A 107 35.90 -2.42 -23.84
N ALA A 108 36.25 -1.73 -24.93
CA ALA A 108 36.26 -0.26 -24.99
C ALA A 108 34.88 0.34 -24.62
N ASP A 109 33.78 -0.21 -25.16
CA ASP A 109 32.42 0.21 -24.81
C ASP A 109 32.10 0.00 -23.31
N ALA A 110 32.61 -1.09 -22.71
CA ALA A 110 32.41 -1.37 -21.29
C ALA A 110 33.25 -0.45 -20.40
N GLU A 111 34.49 -0.15 -20.78
CA GLU A 111 35.37 0.79 -20.09
C GLU A 111 34.78 2.20 -20.11
N GLU A 112 34.30 2.68 -21.26
CA GLU A 112 33.63 3.97 -21.38
C GLU A 112 32.42 4.06 -20.44
N LYS A 113 31.63 2.98 -20.37
CA LYS A 113 30.47 2.92 -19.48
C LYS A 113 30.85 2.99 -18.00
N VAL A 114 31.88 2.24 -17.58
CA VAL A 114 32.39 2.27 -16.21
C VAL A 114 32.96 3.66 -15.89
N GLY A 115 33.73 4.25 -16.82
CA GLY A 115 34.29 5.60 -16.70
C GLY A 115 33.22 6.65 -16.47
N LYS A 116 32.17 6.66 -17.29
CA LYS A 116 31.03 7.58 -17.14
C LYS A 116 30.33 7.48 -15.78
N ILE A 117 30.18 6.26 -15.25
CA ILE A 117 29.58 6.05 -13.92
C ILE A 117 30.49 6.62 -12.83
N TRP A 118 31.80 6.35 -12.91
CA TRP A 118 32.78 6.90 -11.97
C TRP A 118 32.85 8.42 -12.01
N GLU A 119 32.83 9.04 -13.20
CA GLU A 119 32.80 10.50 -13.36
C GLU A 119 31.61 11.12 -12.62
N GLN A 120 30.42 10.52 -12.72
CA GLN A 120 29.23 10.99 -12.00
C GLN A 120 29.38 10.84 -10.48
N VAL A 121 29.90 9.70 -10.02
CA VAL A 121 30.14 9.44 -8.59
C VAL A 121 31.18 10.42 -8.03
N ASP A 122 32.24 10.70 -8.78
CA ASP A 122 33.30 11.64 -8.39
C ASP A 122 32.81 13.08 -8.36
N ALA A 123 32.01 13.49 -9.34
CA ALA A 123 31.39 14.81 -9.34
C ALA A 123 30.50 15.04 -8.12
N LEU A 124 29.64 14.07 -7.78
CA LEU A 124 28.79 14.15 -6.57
C LEU A 124 29.64 14.10 -5.29
N THR A 125 30.74 13.35 -5.30
CA THR A 125 31.70 13.33 -4.19
C THR A 125 32.35 14.70 -4.01
N LEU A 126 32.71 15.39 -5.10
CA LEU A 126 33.23 16.75 -5.08
C LEU A 126 32.18 17.75 -4.57
N GLU A 127 30.93 17.63 -5.01
CA GLU A 127 29.81 18.47 -4.55
C GLU A 127 29.56 18.34 -3.03
N ALA A 128 29.71 17.14 -2.46
CA ALA A 128 29.53 16.89 -1.03
C ALA A 128 30.62 17.54 -0.15
N ARG A 129 31.83 17.74 -0.68
CA ARG A 129 33.01 18.21 0.09
C ARG A 129 32.77 19.50 0.91
N PRO A 130 32.21 20.59 0.36
CA PRO A 130 31.97 21.81 1.14
C PRO A 130 31.03 21.59 2.34
N TYR A 131 29.98 20.78 2.20
CA TYR A 131 29.04 20.48 3.28
C TYR A 131 29.70 19.64 4.39
N GLU A 132 30.49 18.62 4.01
CA GLU A 132 31.28 17.84 4.98
C GLU A 132 32.41 18.65 5.61
N ALA A 133 32.97 19.64 4.90
CA ALA A 133 33.93 20.57 5.47
C ALA A 133 33.27 21.48 6.52
N GLU A 134 32.06 21.97 6.26
CA GLU A 134 31.31 22.77 7.22
C GLU A 134 30.97 21.99 8.49
N PHE A 135 30.51 20.74 8.35
CA PHE A 135 30.29 19.85 9.50
C PHE A 135 31.56 19.62 10.31
N ARG A 136 32.70 19.37 9.65
CA ARG A 136 34.00 19.23 10.34
C ARG A 136 34.45 20.51 11.03
N ARG A 137 34.12 21.68 10.46
CA ARG A 137 34.46 23.00 11.01
C ARG A 137 33.58 23.36 12.22
N ARG A 138 32.29 23.06 12.17
CA ARG A 138 31.30 23.25 13.24
C ARG A 138 30.54 21.94 13.44
N PRO A 139 31.04 20.99 14.25
CA PRO A 139 30.32 19.74 14.46
C PRO A 139 28.98 20.02 15.16
N TRP A 140 27.94 19.37 14.68
CA TRP A 140 26.62 19.32 15.32
C TRP A 140 26.18 17.87 15.52
N THR A 141 25.11 17.68 16.29
CA THR A 141 24.52 16.35 16.55
C THR A 141 23.89 15.80 15.27
N ARG A 142 24.11 14.52 15.00
CA ARG A 142 23.46 13.78 13.92
C ARG A 142 22.88 12.49 14.51
N ALA A 143 21.77 12.01 13.93
CA ALA A 143 21.14 10.77 14.34
C ALA A 143 21.03 9.81 13.14
N TYR A 144 21.41 8.57 13.36
CA TYR A 144 21.43 7.51 12.35
C TYR A 144 20.60 6.33 12.84
N LEU A 145 19.51 6.04 12.14
CA LEU A 145 18.64 4.91 12.46
C LEU A 145 19.11 3.68 11.67
N VAL A 146 19.39 2.57 12.35
CA VAL A 146 19.71 1.32 11.63
C VAL A 146 18.47 0.83 10.88
N ASP A 147 18.64 0.52 9.60
CA ASP A 147 17.55 0.07 8.71
C ASP A 147 17.28 -1.44 8.88
N ASN A 148 16.76 -1.81 10.05
CA ASN A 148 16.25 -3.15 10.33
C ASN A 148 15.07 -3.08 11.33
N THR A 149 14.33 -4.18 11.47
CA THR A 149 13.09 -4.27 12.28
C THR A 149 13.26 -3.87 13.76
N ASN A 150 14.48 -3.92 14.31
CA ASN A 150 14.78 -3.52 15.68
C ASN A 150 15.98 -2.56 15.74
N GLY A 151 16.09 -1.70 14.73
CA GLY A 151 17.30 -0.91 14.53
C GLY A 151 17.41 0.16 15.59
N HIS A 152 18.60 0.33 16.18
CA HIS A 152 18.81 1.41 17.13
C HIS A 152 19.14 2.73 16.43
N VAL A 153 18.86 3.83 17.11
CA VAL A 153 19.31 5.18 16.77
C VAL A 153 20.71 5.37 17.36
N HIS A 154 21.66 5.80 16.53
CA HIS A 154 23.05 6.06 16.88
C HIS A 154 23.40 7.54 16.67
N SER A 155 24.32 8.06 17.47
CA SER A 155 24.91 9.40 17.25
C SER A 155 26.01 9.40 16.20
N SER A 156 26.50 8.21 15.81
CA SER A 156 27.55 8.01 14.82
C SER A 156 27.42 6.66 14.12
N MET A 157 27.82 6.60 12.85
CA MET A 157 27.93 5.36 12.08
C MET A 157 29.13 4.47 12.49
N HIS A 158 29.99 4.97 13.40
CA HIS A 158 31.19 4.28 13.88
C HIS A 158 31.03 3.65 15.28
N CYS A 159 29.80 3.47 15.76
CA CYS A 159 29.56 2.81 17.04
C CYS A 159 30.16 1.38 17.05
N SER A 160 30.74 0.97 18.19
CA SER A 160 31.32 -0.38 18.37
C SER A 160 30.28 -1.51 18.32
N THR A 161 28.99 -1.18 18.34
CA THR A 161 27.90 -2.14 18.15
C THR A 161 27.52 -2.32 16.68
N CYS A 162 28.02 -1.47 15.79
CA CYS A 162 27.72 -1.50 14.36
C CYS A 162 28.83 -2.22 13.59
N ASN A 163 28.51 -2.63 12.36
CA ASN A 163 29.41 -3.30 11.42
C ASN A 163 30.06 -4.58 11.97
N ARG A 164 29.33 -5.34 12.79
CA ARG A 164 29.81 -6.61 13.36
C ARG A 164 29.74 -7.75 12.34
N ASP A 165 30.55 -8.78 12.57
CA ASP A 165 30.56 -10.02 11.80
C ASP A 165 30.86 -9.84 10.29
N GLY A 166 31.65 -8.82 9.95
CA GLY A 166 32.07 -8.55 8.58
C GLY A 166 30.96 -7.97 7.68
N SER A 167 29.77 -7.70 8.22
CA SER A 167 28.67 -7.08 7.48
C SER A 167 28.55 -5.60 7.82
N ARG A 168 28.45 -4.76 6.79
CA ARG A 168 28.24 -3.31 6.96
C ARG A 168 26.79 -3.06 7.40
N THR A 169 26.61 -2.32 8.48
CA THR A 169 25.28 -1.90 8.95
C THR A 169 24.73 -0.83 8.01
N SER A 170 23.49 -1.03 7.55
CA SER A 170 22.73 -0.03 6.78
C SER A 170 22.09 0.98 7.73
N PHE A 171 22.23 2.27 7.42
CA PHE A 171 21.66 3.36 8.21
C PHE A 171 20.76 4.24 7.34
N ALA A 172 19.62 4.63 7.90
CA ALA A 172 18.85 5.79 7.48
C ALA A 172 19.34 7.01 8.28
N TRP A 173 19.77 8.05 7.59
CA TRP A 173 20.17 9.30 8.22
C TRP A 173 18.93 10.14 8.54
N MET A 174 18.74 10.43 9.83
CA MET A 174 17.59 11.18 10.34
C MET A 174 17.88 12.69 10.32
N VAL A 175 17.94 13.27 9.12
CA VAL A 175 18.36 14.67 8.90
C VAL A 175 17.54 15.69 9.69
N ASP A 176 16.26 15.41 9.96
CA ASP A 176 15.38 16.25 10.78
C ASP A 176 15.94 16.53 12.18
N TYR A 177 16.83 15.68 12.68
CA TYR A 177 17.46 15.81 14.01
C TYR A 177 18.84 16.48 13.99
N SER A 178 19.27 17.00 12.85
CA SER A 178 20.60 17.60 12.71
C SER A 178 20.71 18.90 13.51
N GLY A 179 21.62 18.92 14.47
CA GLY A 179 21.80 20.05 15.39
C GLY A 179 20.77 20.13 16.51
N MET A 180 19.92 19.11 16.69
CA MET A 180 19.03 19.02 17.86
C MET A 180 19.79 18.62 19.12
N ASP A 181 19.27 19.01 20.28
CA ASP A 181 19.84 18.59 21.56
C ASP A 181 19.80 17.06 21.73
N GLU A 182 20.84 16.50 22.37
CA GLU A 182 20.96 15.04 22.57
C GLU A 182 19.77 14.50 23.37
N ASP A 183 19.31 15.22 24.39
CA ASP A 183 18.16 14.76 25.18
C ASP A 183 16.89 14.70 24.32
N GLN A 184 16.75 15.58 23.32
CA GLN A 184 15.63 15.53 22.38
C GLN A 184 15.72 14.30 21.48
N ILE A 185 16.91 14.00 20.95
CA ILE A 185 17.14 12.80 20.15
C ILE A 185 16.84 11.54 20.98
N VAL A 186 17.31 11.46 22.22
CA VAL A 186 17.04 10.34 23.12
C VAL A 186 15.55 10.21 23.44
N ARG A 187 14.84 11.32 23.71
CA ARG A 187 13.40 11.34 23.95
C ARG A 187 12.59 10.80 22.77
N ASP A 188 12.95 11.17 21.56
CA ASP A 188 12.21 10.72 20.36
C ASP A 188 12.67 9.35 19.86
N ALA A 189 13.93 8.98 20.12
CA ALA A 189 14.42 7.62 19.87
C ALA A 189 13.75 6.61 20.80
N GLY A 190 13.53 6.96 22.07
CA GLY A 190 12.89 6.10 23.07
C GLY A 190 13.63 4.78 23.24
N GLU A 191 12.90 3.67 23.15
CA GLU A 191 13.43 2.30 23.22
C GLU A 191 14.47 1.95 22.14
N ARG A 192 14.49 2.70 21.02
CA ARG A 192 15.48 2.50 19.97
C ARG A 192 16.80 3.24 20.25
N ALA A 193 16.92 4.04 21.30
CA ALA A 193 18.18 4.76 21.56
C ALA A 193 19.32 3.77 21.87
N CYS A 194 20.40 3.81 21.11
CA CYS A 194 21.56 2.97 21.38
C CYS A 194 22.25 3.41 22.68
N THR A 195 22.25 2.55 23.69
CA THR A 195 22.86 2.82 25.02
C THR A 195 24.38 3.00 24.98
N THR A 196 25.06 2.55 23.92
CA THR A 196 26.50 2.85 23.70
C THR A 196 26.72 4.27 23.20
N CYS A 197 25.82 4.77 22.34
CA CYS A 197 25.87 6.14 21.83
C CYS A 197 25.32 7.16 22.85
N TYR A 198 24.34 6.75 23.66
CA TYR A 198 23.62 7.58 24.61
C TYR A 198 23.67 6.97 26.02
N PRO A 199 24.84 6.88 26.66
CA PRO A 199 24.99 6.22 27.97
C PRO A 199 24.29 6.95 29.12
N SER A 200 24.02 8.24 28.95
CA SER A 200 23.31 9.11 29.90
C SER A 200 21.78 8.98 29.82
N ALA A 201 21.24 8.24 28.85
CA ALA A 201 19.80 8.14 28.61
C ALA A 201 19.05 7.53 29.81
N PRO A 202 18.07 8.23 30.42
CA PRO A 202 17.28 7.69 31.51
C PRO A 202 16.47 6.45 31.08
N VAL A 203 16.46 5.41 31.93
CA VAL A 203 15.69 4.18 31.69
C VAL A 203 14.20 4.46 31.46
N SER A 204 13.64 5.48 32.11
CA SER A 204 12.25 5.91 31.92
C SER A 204 11.94 6.40 30.50
N ILE A 205 12.94 6.89 29.76
CA ILE A 205 12.82 7.28 28.35
C ILE A 205 13.08 6.07 27.44
N LEU A 206 14.05 5.21 27.78
CA LEU A 206 14.34 3.99 27.04
C LEU A 206 13.18 2.97 27.05
N ASN A 207 12.19 3.12 27.92
CA ASN A 207 10.98 2.29 27.92
C ASN A 207 9.82 2.89 27.10
N GLN A 208 10.03 4.05 26.45
CA GLN A 208 9.00 4.72 25.65
C GLN A 208 9.07 4.28 24.18
N PRO A 209 7.93 4.17 23.49
CA PRO A 209 7.93 3.85 22.07
C PRO A 209 8.64 4.95 21.27
N THR A 210 9.35 4.53 20.22
CA THR A 210 10.06 5.46 19.35
C THR A 210 9.10 6.34 18.54
N LYS A 211 9.54 7.54 18.18
CA LYS A 211 8.94 8.43 17.19
C LYS A 211 9.81 8.57 15.94
N MET A 212 11.02 8.01 15.96
CA MET A 212 11.97 8.04 14.87
C MET A 212 11.71 6.85 13.94
N PHE A 213 11.06 7.14 12.82
CA PHE A 213 10.72 6.17 11.79
C PHE A 213 11.34 6.57 10.46
N THR A 214 11.82 5.59 9.70
CA THR A 214 12.22 5.81 8.31
C THR A 214 11.00 6.24 7.47
N PRO A 215 11.20 6.92 6.32
CA PRO A 215 10.10 7.26 5.43
C PRO A 215 9.26 6.05 5.00
N ASP A 216 9.91 4.90 4.78
CA ASP A 216 9.24 3.65 4.42
C ASP A 216 8.43 3.05 5.59
N GLU A 217 8.92 3.15 6.83
CA GLU A 217 8.17 2.75 8.02
C GLU A 217 6.92 3.62 8.19
N LYS A 218 7.04 4.95 8.02
CA LYS A 218 5.89 5.88 8.08
C LYS A 218 4.84 5.52 7.02
N ARG A 219 5.25 5.33 5.76
CA ARG A 219 4.36 4.91 4.68
C ARG A 219 3.63 3.59 5.02
N LYS A 220 4.35 2.59 5.54
CA LYS A 220 3.75 1.30 5.95
C LYS A 220 2.76 1.46 7.10
N GLN A 221 3.02 2.35 8.07
CA GLN A 221 2.09 2.64 9.16
C GLN A 221 0.81 3.30 8.65
N GLU A 222 0.92 4.28 7.77
CA GLU A 222 -0.21 4.95 7.12
C GLU A 222 -1.03 3.95 6.30
N GLU A 223 -0.39 3.13 5.46
CA GLU A 223 -1.07 2.07 4.70
C GLU A 223 -1.81 1.06 5.58
N ARG A 224 -1.24 0.68 6.73
CA ARG A 224 -1.90 -0.20 7.70
C ARG A 224 -3.12 0.47 8.32
N ALA A 225 -2.99 1.72 8.76
CA ALA A 225 -4.08 2.49 9.33
C ALA A 225 -5.24 2.66 8.34
N GLU A 226 -4.94 2.91 7.06
CA GLU A 226 -5.94 2.98 6.00
C GLU A 226 -6.66 1.64 5.78
N ARG A 227 -5.92 0.53 5.76
CA ARG A 227 -6.49 -0.82 5.63
C ARG A 227 -7.39 -1.18 6.82
N GLU A 228 -6.98 -0.83 8.03
CA GLU A 228 -7.77 -1.06 9.24
C GLU A 228 -9.05 -0.22 9.23
N LYS A 229 -8.96 1.06 8.86
CA LYS A 229 -10.13 1.92 8.66
C LYS A 229 -11.08 1.34 7.60
N ALA A 230 -10.54 0.93 6.45
CA ALA A 230 -11.34 0.32 5.39
C ALA A 230 -11.99 -1.01 5.83
N LYS A 231 -11.31 -1.81 6.66
CA LYS A 231 -11.87 -3.04 7.24
C LYS A 231 -13.00 -2.72 8.21
N ALA A 232 -12.79 -1.76 9.11
CA ALA A 232 -13.81 -1.32 10.06
C ALA A 232 -15.05 -0.74 9.35
N GLU A 233 -14.86 0.08 8.31
CA GLU A 233 -15.96 0.60 7.50
C GLU A 233 -16.73 -0.50 6.76
N ARG A 234 -16.03 -1.52 6.24
CA ARG A 234 -16.67 -2.68 5.60
C ARG A 234 -17.46 -3.51 6.61
N GLU A 235 -16.94 -3.71 7.81
CA GLU A 235 -17.62 -4.44 8.89
C GLU A 235 -18.86 -3.67 9.37
N ALA A 236 -18.74 -2.35 9.58
CA ALA A 236 -19.88 -1.50 9.92
C ALA A 236 -20.98 -1.54 8.83
N LYS A 237 -20.60 -1.47 7.53
CA LYS A 237 -21.55 -1.62 6.42
C LYS A 237 -22.18 -3.01 6.36
N LYS A 238 -21.43 -4.07 6.68
CA LYS A 238 -21.98 -5.44 6.75
C LYS A 238 -23.01 -5.55 7.87
N ILE A 239 -22.70 -5.05 9.07
CA ILE A 239 -23.63 -5.06 10.21
C ILE A 239 -24.87 -4.23 9.91
N ALA A 240 -24.73 -3.02 9.35
CA ALA A 240 -25.87 -2.17 9.00
C ALA A 240 -26.81 -2.82 7.96
N ASN A 241 -26.24 -3.53 6.98
CA ASN A 241 -27.00 -4.21 5.93
C ASN A 241 -27.49 -5.60 6.31
N ALA A 242 -26.95 -6.19 7.39
CA ALA A 242 -27.34 -7.50 7.86
C ALA A 242 -28.80 -7.50 8.33
N LEU A 243 -29.43 -8.67 8.29
CA LEU A 243 -30.81 -8.82 8.70
C LEU A 243 -30.95 -8.92 10.23
N THR A 244 -30.01 -9.60 10.88
CA THR A 244 -29.99 -9.74 12.33
C THR A 244 -29.19 -8.61 12.99
N PRO A 245 -29.49 -8.24 14.25
CA PRO A 245 -28.79 -7.17 14.97
C PRO A 245 -27.28 -7.41 15.18
N ASP A 246 -26.88 -8.67 15.26
CA ASP A 246 -25.50 -9.12 15.49
C ASP A 246 -24.70 -9.36 14.20
N GLY A 247 -25.34 -9.21 13.03
CA GLY A 247 -24.71 -9.46 11.73
C GLY A 247 -24.61 -10.92 11.32
N SER A 248 -25.16 -11.85 12.11
CA SER A 248 -25.22 -13.27 11.78
C SER A 248 -26.13 -13.57 10.57
N GLU A 249 -25.96 -14.75 9.98
CA GLU A 249 -26.82 -15.19 8.87
C GLU A 249 -28.14 -15.73 9.41
N LEU A 250 -29.26 -15.22 8.89
CA LEU A 250 -30.57 -15.83 9.15
C LEU A 250 -30.71 -17.07 8.27
N VAL A 251 -30.95 -18.23 8.87
CA VAL A 251 -31.23 -19.48 8.15
C VAL A 251 -32.70 -19.85 8.34
N VAL A 252 -33.41 -20.10 7.23
CA VAL A 252 -34.80 -20.58 7.24
C VAL A 252 -34.91 -21.89 6.47
N TYR A 253 -35.90 -22.70 6.81
CA TYR A 253 -36.10 -24.01 6.19
C TYR A 253 -37.49 -24.07 5.54
N PRO A 254 -37.59 -23.84 4.22
CA PRO A 254 -38.89 -23.74 3.54
C PRO A 254 -39.54 -25.10 3.22
N GLU A 255 -38.88 -26.21 3.56
CA GLU A 255 -39.37 -27.56 3.30
C GLU A 255 -39.50 -28.32 4.62
N PRO A 256 -40.55 -29.15 4.79
CA PRO A 256 -40.69 -29.99 5.98
C PRO A 256 -39.54 -31.00 6.03
N PRO A 257 -39.14 -31.46 7.24
CA PRO A 257 -38.13 -32.49 7.36
C PRO A 257 -38.63 -33.79 6.72
N GLU A 258 -38.05 -34.15 5.56
CA GLU A 258 -38.30 -35.44 4.89
C GLU A 258 -37.44 -36.53 5.53
N SER A 259 -38.05 -37.67 5.89
CA SER A 259 -37.34 -38.77 6.55
C SER A 259 -36.16 -39.26 5.71
N GLY A 260 -34.94 -39.11 6.23
CA GLY A 260 -33.72 -39.60 5.59
C GLY A 260 -33.05 -38.64 4.59
N ARG A 261 -33.55 -37.41 4.42
CA ARG A 261 -32.88 -36.37 3.62
C ARG A 261 -32.38 -35.21 4.48
N ARG A 262 -31.23 -34.65 4.11
CA ARG A 262 -30.71 -33.42 4.72
C ARG A 262 -31.61 -32.25 4.32
N GLN A 263 -32.16 -31.55 5.29
CA GLN A 263 -32.96 -30.36 5.05
C GLN A 263 -32.07 -29.24 4.48
N TRP A 264 -32.44 -28.71 3.33
CA TRP A 264 -31.75 -27.58 2.72
C TRP A 264 -32.30 -26.29 3.33
N GLY A 265 -31.43 -25.58 4.06
CA GLY A 265 -31.76 -24.26 4.60
C GLY A 265 -31.37 -23.17 3.62
N GLU A 266 -32.18 -22.12 3.55
CA GLU A 266 -31.89 -20.88 2.85
C GLU A 266 -31.22 -19.92 3.84
N SER A 267 -30.08 -19.34 3.47
CA SER A 267 -29.30 -18.45 4.34
C SER A 267 -29.26 -17.03 3.79
N PHE A 268 -29.48 -16.04 4.67
CA PHE A 268 -29.52 -14.62 4.29
C PHE A 268 -28.52 -13.80 5.09
N LYS A 269 -27.54 -13.22 4.38
CA LYS A 269 -26.55 -12.28 4.92
C LYS A 269 -27.06 -10.84 4.98
N THR A 270 -28.07 -10.49 4.19
CA THR A 270 -28.57 -9.12 4.07
C THR A 270 -30.08 -9.10 4.10
N GLU A 271 -30.65 -8.02 4.63
CA GLU A 271 -32.08 -7.82 4.67
C GLU A 271 -32.70 -7.84 3.26
N ARG A 272 -32.04 -7.19 2.29
CA ARG A 272 -32.52 -7.16 0.90
C ARG A 272 -32.66 -8.56 0.30
N ALA A 273 -31.71 -9.46 0.55
CA ALA A 273 -31.77 -10.83 0.05
C ALA A 273 -32.98 -11.58 0.65
N ALA A 274 -33.19 -11.46 1.96
CA ALA A 274 -34.32 -12.10 2.63
C ALA A 274 -35.67 -11.54 2.16
N VAL A 275 -35.77 -10.22 1.97
CA VAL A 275 -36.99 -9.57 1.42
C VAL A 275 -37.29 -10.08 0.02
N ILE A 276 -36.29 -10.15 -0.87
CA ILE A 276 -36.47 -10.68 -2.23
C ILE A 276 -36.94 -12.12 -2.17
N TRP A 277 -36.28 -12.97 -1.38
CA TRP A 277 -36.65 -14.37 -1.24
C TRP A 277 -38.08 -14.54 -0.73
N ALA A 278 -38.46 -13.84 0.35
CA ALA A 278 -39.81 -13.94 0.92
C ALA A 278 -40.88 -13.43 -0.07
N THR A 279 -40.60 -12.34 -0.78
CA THR A 279 -41.47 -11.82 -1.85
C THR A 279 -41.66 -12.84 -2.96
N ASP A 280 -40.60 -13.55 -3.34
CA ASP A 280 -40.62 -14.56 -4.41
C ASP A 280 -41.40 -15.80 -3.98
N GLN A 281 -41.26 -16.25 -2.73
CA GLN A 281 -42.07 -17.35 -2.20
C GLN A 281 -43.56 -17.02 -2.20
N LEU A 282 -43.96 -15.80 -1.79
CA LEU A 282 -45.36 -15.34 -1.85
C LEU A 282 -45.86 -15.26 -3.30
N MET A 283 -45.02 -14.77 -4.21
CA MET A 283 -45.33 -14.70 -5.64
C MET A 283 -45.55 -16.11 -6.22
N TYR A 284 -44.66 -17.06 -5.90
CA TYR A 284 -44.75 -18.44 -6.36
C TYR A 284 -45.96 -19.18 -5.79
N ALA A 285 -46.28 -18.98 -4.51
CA ALA A 285 -47.48 -19.57 -3.91
C ALA A 285 -48.75 -19.21 -4.69
N LYS A 286 -48.84 -17.97 -5.19
CA LYS A 286 -49.96 -17.52 -6.05
C LYS A 286 -49.95 -18.17 -7.43
N TRP A 287 -48.79 -18.27 -8.08
CA TRP A 287 -48.66 -18.84 -9.44
C TRP A 287 -48.92 -20.34 -9.48
N TYR A 288 -48.41 -21.06 -8.49
CA TYR A 288 -48.59 -22.50 -8.41
C TYR A 288 -49.93 -22.89 -7.77
N GLY A 289 -50.55 -22.01 -6.97
CA GLY A 289 -51.91 -22.19 -6.43
C GLY A 289 -52.10 -23.56 -5.74
N ASP A 290 -53.31 -24.13 -5.88
CA ASP A 290 -53.68 -25.46 -5.36
C ASP A 290 -52.92 -26.64 -6.00
N ARG A 291 -52.00 -26.41 -6.96
CA ARG A 291 -51.21 -27.51 -7.54
C ARG A 291 -50.14 -28.04 -6.60
N GLU A 292 -49.74 -27.26 -5.58
CA GLU A 292 -48.91 -27.78 -4.51
C GLU A 292 -49.78 -28.59 -3.54
N GLN A 293 -49.98 -29.87 -3.87
CA GLN A 293 -50.89 -30.79 -3.17
C GLN A 293 -50.44 -31.16 -1.75
N ASP A 294 -49.30 -30.66 -1.27
CA ASP A 294 -48.77 -30.95 0.06
C ASP A 294 -48.96 -29.76 1.03
N PRO A 295 -49.94 -29.85 1.95
CA PRO A 295 -50.16 -28.83 2.99
C PRO A 295 -48.95 -28.62 3.90
N ALA A 296 -48.12 -29.66 4.13
CA ALA A 296 -46.96 -29.55 5.00
C ALA A 296 -45.88 -28.65 4.37
N ARG A 297 -45.68 -28.76 3.05
CA ARG A 297 -44.75 -27.89 2.32
C ARG A 297 -45.24 -26.46 2.24
N THR A 298 -46.53 -26.25 2.02
CA THR A 298 -47.13 -24.90 2.05
C THR A 298 -46.94 -24.24 3.41
N LYS A 299 -47.22 -24.99 4.49
CA LYS A 299 -47.02 -24.50 5.86
C LYS A 299 -45.55 -24.19 6.16
N ALA A 300 -44.62 -25.08 5.78
CA ALA A 300 -43.18 -24.86 5.99
C ALA A 300 -42.68 -23.57 5.30
N LYS A 301 -43.15 -23.28 4.08
CA LYS A 301 -42.85 -22.03 3.38
C LYS A 301 -43.43 -20.81 4.11
N GLN A 302 -44.68 -20.88 4.57
CA GLN A 302 -45.32 -19.80 5.32
C GLN A 302 -44.59 -19.53 6.65
N ASP A 303 -44.21 -20.59 7.38
CA ASP A 303 -43.43 -20.48 8.61
C ASP A 303 -42.05 -19.84 8.33
N ALA A 304 -41.38 -20.24 7.25
CA ALA A 304 -40.10 -19.65 6.84
C ALA A 304 -40.21 -18.17 6.44
N ILE A 305 -41.28 -17.76 5.72
CA ILE A 305 -41.57 -16.36 5.42
C ILE A 305 -41.82 -15.57 6.70
N ARG A 306 -42.55 -16.14 7.67
CA ARG A 306 -42.82 -15.51 8.96
C ARG A 306 -41.53 -15.26 9.75
N VAL A 307 -40.60 -16.22 9.78
CA VAL A 307 -39.27 -16.03 10.41
C VAL A 307 -38.50 -14.87 9.77
N VAL A 308 -38.54 -14.74 8.44
CA VAL A 308 -37.95 -13.58 7.75
C VAL A 308 -38.62 -12.28 8.19
N ALA A 309 -39.96 -12.26 8.23
CA ALA A 309 -40.72 -11.08 8.66
C ALA A 309 -40.43 -10.68 10.11
N GLU A 310 -40.29 -11.65 11.02
CA GLU A 310 -39.91 -11.44 12.42
C GLU A 310 -38.53 -10.82 12.57
N ALA A 311 -37.56 -11.26 11.77
CA ALA A 311 -36.21 -10.69 11.77
C ALA A 311 -36.21 -9.23 11.27
N ILE A 312 -36.95 -8.94 10.19
CA ILE A 312 -37.12 -7.57 9.67
C ILE A 312 -37.85 -6.69 10.68
N ALA A 313 -38.92 -7.21 11.28
CA ALA A 313 -39.72 -6.53 12.29
C ALA A 313 -38.88 -6.15 13.51
N THR A 314 -38.06 -7.08 14.00
CA THR A 314 -37.11 -6.86 15.09
C THR A 314 -36.10 -5.77 14.75
N LYS A 315 -35.47 -5.86 13.56
CA LYS A 315 -34.45 -4.89 13.12
C LYS A 315 -34.99 -3.46 13.04
N HIS A 316 -36.23 -3.30 12.57
CA HIS A 316 -36.84 -1.98 12.35
C HIS A 316 -37.78 -1.54 13.47
N SER A 317 -37.93 -2.33 14.54
CA SER A 317 -38.90 -2.10 15.62
C SER A 317 -40.33 -1.88 15.10
N ARG A 318 -40.75 -2.69 14.12
CA ARG A 318 -42.10 -2.65 13.51
C ARG A 318 -42.89 -3.90 13.88
N PRO A 319 -44.25 -3.87 13.89
CA PRO A 319 -45.05 -5.07 14.07
C PRO A 319 -44.81 -6.11 12.96
N VAL A 320 -44.73 -7.39 13.30
CA VAL A 320 -44.52 -8.50 12.33
C VAL A 320 -45.62 -8.52 11.28
N GLU A 321 -46.87 -8.32 11.69
CA GLU A 321 -48.04 -8.32 10.82
C GLU A 321 -47.97 -7.21 9.75
N PHE A 322 -47.39 -6.05 10.09
CA PHE A 322 -47.14 -5.00 9.10
C PHE A 322 -46.10 -5.42 8.06
N VAL A 323 -45.02 -6.10 8.49
CA VAL A 323 -43.97 -6.57 7.58
C VAL A 323 -44.51 -7.66 6.64
N LEU A 324 -45.36 -8.57 7.12
CA LEU A 324 -46.02 -9.57 6.28
C LEU A 324 -46.89 -8.89 5.22
N GLU A 325 -47.72 -7.92 5.61
CA GLU A 325 -48.57 -7.16 4.69
C GLU A 325 -47.72 -6.36 3.66
N GLU A 326 -46.58 -5.81 4.08
CA GLU A 326 -45.60 -5.15 3.18
C GLU A 326 -45.03 -6.14 2.14
N LEU A 327 -44.64 -7.35 2.55
CA LEU A 327 -44.11 -8.38 1.65
C LEU A 327 -45.17 -8.85 0.63
N GLU A 328 -46.42 -9.01 1.06
CA GLU A 328 -47.54 -9.36 0.18
C GLU A 328 -47.80 -8.29 -0.87
N ILE A 329 -47.83 -7.00 -0.48
CA ILE A 329 -47.99 -5.88 -1.41
C ILE A 329 -46.86 -5.90 -2.45
N LYS A 330 -45.60 -6.13 -2.02
CA LYS A 330 -44.46 -6.26 -2.94
C LYS A 330 -44.61 -7.44 -3.90
N ALA A 331 -45.12 -8.57 -3.43
CA ALA A 331 -45.36 -9.75 -4.25
C ALA A 331 -46.45 -9.49 -5.30
N GLN A 332 -47.52 -8.77 -4.94
CA GLN A 332 -48.59 -8.35 -5.86
C GLN A 332 -48.09 -7.39 -6.94
N VAL A 333 -47.19 -6.45 -6.60
CA VAL A 333 -46.53 -5.59 -7.60
C VAL A 333 -45.68 -6.42 -8.55
N LYS A 334 -44.90 -7.38 -8.03
CA LYS A 334 -44.06 -8.25 -8.87
C LYS A 334 -44.89 -9.12 -9.81
N ASN A 335 -46.06 -9.58 -9.36
CA ASN A 335 -47.06 -10.28 -10.16
C ASN A 335 -47.83 -9.38 -11.15
N LYS A 336 -47.60 -8.06 -11.13
CA LYS A 336 -48.34 -7.05 -11.92
C LYS A 336 -49.84 -6.96 -11.56
N ASP A 337 -50.24 -7.47 -10.40
CA ASP A 337 -51.60 -7.33 -9.88
C ASP A 337 -51.86 -5.91 -9.35
N LEU A 338 -50.81 -5.29 -8.80
CA LEU A 338 -50.83 -3.91 -8.32
C LEU A 338 -49.88 -3.04 -9.12
N THR A 339 -50.35 -1.84 -9.45
CA THR A 339 -49.45 -0.78 -9.91
C THR A 339 -48.63 -0.24 -8.74
N LYS A 340 -47.45 0.30 -9.00
CA LYS A 340 -46.59 0.90 -7.95
C LYS A 340 -47.34 1.97 -7.14
N LYS A 341 -48.13 2.82 -7.80
CA LYS A 341 -48.95 3.86 -7.14
C LYS A 341 -49.99 3.26 -6.19
N ALA A 342 -50.67 2.18 -6.61
CA ALA A 342 -51.64 1.50 -5.76
C ALA A 342 -50.96 0.80 -4.57
N ALA A 343 -49.77 0.24 -4.78
CA ALA A 343 -48.96 -0.34 -3.72
C ALA A 343 -48.51 0.68 -2.67
N ASP A 344 -48.10 1.88 -3.09
CA ASP A 344 -47.75 2.97 -2.16
C ASP A 344 -48.95 3.38 -1.29
N GLN A 345 -50.16 3.41 -1.87
CA GLN A 345 -51.40 3.67 -1.14
C GLN A 345 -51.76 2.53 -0.18
N ALA A 346 -51.64 1.28 -0.61
CA ALA A 346 -51.87 0.11 0.22
C ALA A 346 -50.90 0.05 1.41
N LEU A 347 -49.62 0.34 1.18
CA LEU A 347 -48.61 0.37 2.24
C LEU A 347 -48.87 1.50 3.25
N ALA A 348 -49.37 2.65 2.78
CA ALA A 348 -49.80 3.74 3.66
C ALA A 348 -50.98 3.34 4.56
N ALA A 349 -51.96 2.66 3.99
CA ALA A 349 -53.12 2.15 4.73
C ALA A 349 -52.69 1.09 5.76
N ALA A 350 -51.80 0.17 5.38
CA ALA A 350 -51.22 -0.82 6.30
C ALA A 350 -50.43 -0.15 7.44
N ALA A 351 -49.62 0.87 7.15
CA ALA A 351 -48.87 1.60 8.17
C ALA A 351 -49.81 2.25 9.20
N ALA A 352 -50.89 2.89 8.74
CA ALA A 352 -51.91 3.47 9.61
C ALA A 352 -52.63 2.41 10.46
N LYS A 353 -52.99 1.26 9.86
CA LYS A 353 -53.65 0.13 10.52
C LYS A 353 -52.80 -0.45 11.66
N HIS A 354 -51.49 -0.52 11.49
CA HIS A 354 -50.56 -1.10 12.47
C HIS A 354 -49.85 -0.06 13.35
N GLY A 355 -50.20 1.23 13.23
CA GLY A 355 -49.60 2.30 14.05
C GLY A 355 -48.11 2.56 13.76
N VAL A 356 -47.64 2.23 12.56
CA VAL A 356 -46.24 2.46 12.14
C VAL A 356 -46.12 3.88 11.60
N ALA A 357 -45.34 4.72 12.30
CA ALA A 357 -45.00 6.04 11.81
C ALA A 357 -44.21 5.92 10.50
N ARG A 358 -44.54 6.78 9.52
CA ARG A 358 -43.90 6.79 8.20
C ARG A 358 -42.43 7.17 8.25
#